data_AF-A0AA86MWH8-F1
#
_entry.id   AF-A0AA86MWH8-F1
#
_cell.length_a   1.000
_cell.length_b   1.000
_cell.length_c   1.000
_cell.angle_alpha   90.00
_cell.angle_beta   90.00
_cell.angle_gamma   90.00
#
_symmetry.space_group_name_H-M   'P 1'
#
loop_
_entity.id
_entity.type
_entity.pdbx_description
1 polymer ?
#
loop_
_entity_poly.entity_id
_entity_poly.type
_entity_poly.pdbx_seq_one_letter_code
_entity_poly.pdbx_strand_id
1 'polypeptide(L)'
;MKATRWSQVPFGLVLALCAHFIAILLVGGVSVEYLVVFGVAFVLVGLIFDLAIKVVVRSTERSLAPFKQRYDSVKARISALSLSEAKRRALTLLEDGSKFVCIRRATTEDPHLEGLPQGLKDFFGQFESVEAVEGELQLRRADICNSKFNPEFIRVGAESDFREIVVRPNEESIFVIDGSESDLYDWPRYAHRSIFHFLLLQGELLDIKTKE
;
A
#
# COMPACT_ATOMS: atom_id res chain seq x y z
N MET A 1 5.52 4.29 1.98
CA MET A 1 5.67 5.55 2.74
C MET A 1 4.83 6.62 2.07
N LYS A 2 3.65 6.94 2.61
CA LYS A 2 2.91 8.14 2.21
C LYS A 2 3.76 9.36 2.58
N ALA A 3 3.92 10.29 1.63
CA ALA A 3 4.14 11.67 1.99
C ALA A 3 2.96 12.07 2.87
N THR A 4 3.21 12.21 4.16
CA THR A 4 2.23 12.66 5.14
C THR A 4 1.67 14.01 4.69
N ARG A 5 0.43 14.28 5.12
CA ARG A 5 -0.41 15.46 4.88
C ARG A 5 0.19 16.82 5.34
N TRP A 6 1.52 16.94 5.35
CA TRP A 6 2.28 18.18 5.52
C TRP A 6 2.22 19.08 4.27
N SER A 7 1.59 18.65 3.19
CA SER A 7 1.51 19.38 1.92
C SER A 7 0.66 20.66 1.95
N GLN A 8 0.03 21.01 3.07
CA GLN A 8 -0.73 22.27 3.16
C GLN A 8 0.09 23.46 3.62
N VAL A 9 1.32 23.26 4.10
CA VAL A 9 2.26 24.39 4.16
C VAL A 9 2.88 24.50 2.78
N PRO A 10 2.55 25.53 1.97
CA PRO A 10 3.16 25.67 0.66
C PRO A 10 4.65 25.76 0.87
N PHE A 11 5.37 24.77 0.36
CA PHE A 11 6.81 24.61 0.56
C PHE A 11 7.59 25.91 0.23
N GLY A 12 7.10 26.67 -0.76
CA GLY A 12 7.63 28.00 -1.10
C GLY A 12 7.55 29.02 0.04
N LEU A 13 6.57 28.94 0.93
CA LEU A 13 6.42 29.83 2.09
C LEU A 13 7.46 29.53 3.18
N VAL A 14 7.80 28.26 3.42
CA VAL A 14 8.87 27.90 4.36
C VAL A 14 10.22 28.41 3.83
N LEU A 15 10.51 28.18 2.55
CA LEU A 15 11.74 28.69 1.92
C LEU A 15 11.79 30.22 1.98
N ALA A 16 10.69 30.90 1.68
CA ALA A 16 10.60 32.35 1.73
C ALA A 16 10.82 32.89 3.14
N LEU A 17 10.24 32.28 4.18
CA LEU A 17 10.44 32.68 5.56
C LEU A 17 11.88 32.48 6.03
N CYS A 18 12.52 31.35 5.67
CA CYS A 18 13.93 31.12 5.99
C CYS A 18 14.86 32.14 5.31
N ALA A 19 14.64 32.40 4.02
CA ALA A 19 15.40 33.41 3.27
C ALA A 19 15.18 34.82 3.82
N HIS A 20 13.95 35.14 4.20
CA HIS A 20 13.57 36.41 4.83
C HIS A 20 14.31 36.64 6.15
N PHE A 21 14.36 35.61 7.01
CA PHE A 21 15.06 35.67 8.29
C PHE A 21 16.57 35.85 8.12
N ILE A 22 17.18 35.13 7.17
CA ILE A 22 18.61 35.29 6.82
C ILE A 22 18.90 36.73 6.35
N ALA A 23 18.05 37.27 5.47
CA ALA A 23 18.23 38.61 4.93
C ALA A 23 18.05 39.71 5.99
N ILE A 24 17.08 39.57 6.90
CA ILE A 24 16.91 40.51 8.03
C ILE A 24 18.11 40.48 8.97
N LEU A 25 18.61 39.29 9.32
CA LEU A 25 19.76 39.16 10.23
C LEU A 25 21.05 39.77 9.67
N LEU A 26 21.26 39.68 8.35
CA LEU A 26 22.48 40.17 7.72
C LEU A 26 22.45 41.68 7.42
N VAL A 27 21.28 42.24 7.08
CA VAL A 27 21.16 43.63 6.63
C VAL A 27 20.59 44.55 7.72
N GLY A 28 19.89 44.02 8.72
CA GLY A 28 19.34 44.78 9.85
C GLY A 28 18.10 45.64 9.53
N GLY A 29 17.63 45.64 8.28
CA GLY A 29 16.44 46.37 7.84
C GLY A 29 16.07 46.13 6.38
N VAL A 30 14.94 46.70 5.93
CA VAL A 30 14.47 46.58 4.54
C VAL A 30 15.10 47.69 3.70
N SER A 31 16.03 47.30 2.81
CA SER A 31 16.76 48.18 1.88
C SER A 31 16.89 47.53 0.49
N VAL A 32 17.56 48.18 -0.47
CA VAL A 32 17.87 47.53 -1.76
C VAL A 32 18.82 46.34 -1.55
N GLU A 33 19.78 46.47 -0.64
CA GLU A 33 20.72 45.40 -0.27
C GLU A 33 19.98 44.19 0.30
N TYR A 34 18.92 44.43 1.08
CA TYR A 34 18.04 43.37 1.60
C TYR A 34 17.46 42.51 0.48
N LEU A 35 16.96 43.11 -0.61
CA LEU A 35 16.35 42.35 -1.72
C LEU A 35 17.38 41.45 -2.41
N VAL A 36 18.62 41.92 -2.56
CA VAL A 36 19.72 41.13 -3.14
C VAL A 36 20.09 39.97 -2.22
N VAL A 37 20.29 40.23 -0.92
CA VAL A 37 20.62 39.20 0.07
C VAL A 37 19.50 38.17 0.19
N PHE A 38 18.24 38.60 0.17
CA PHE A 38 17.07 37.73 0.17
C PHE A 38 17.06 36.80 -1.05
N GLY A 39 17.24 37.34 -2.26
CA GLY A 39 17.26 36.53 -3.49
C GLY A 39 18.36 35.46 -3.46
N VAL A 40 19.57 35.83 -3.02
CA VAL A 40 20.70 34.89 -2.89
C VAL A 40 20.41 33.83 -1.81
N ALA A 41 19.93 34.25 -0.63
CA ALA A 41 19.60 33.34 0.46
C ALA A 41 18.49 32.35 0.05
N PHE A 42 17.47 32.82 -0.69
CA PHE A 42 16.39 31.97 -1.17
C PHE A 42 16.89 30.87 -2.10
N VAL A 43 17.76 31.21 -3.07
CA VAL A 43 18.37 30.22 -3.96
C VAL A 43 19.23 29.22 -3.20
N LEU A 44 20.08 29.69 -2.27
CA LEU A 44 20.96 28.81 -1.50
C LEU A 44 20.19 27.85 -0.58
N VAL A 45 19.18 28.35 0.14
CA VAL A 45 18.32 27.50 0.99
C VAL A 45 17.56 26.50 0.13
N GLY A 46 17.05 26.91 -1.03
CA GLY A 46 16.41 26.01 -1.99
C GLY A 46 17.31 24.86 -2.44
N LEU A 47 18.58 25.16 -2.78
CA LEU A 47 19.56 24.14 -3.18
C LEU A 47 19.93 23.18 -2.04
N ILE A 48 20.14 23.70 -0.83
CA ILE A 48 20.43 22.87 0.35
C ILE A 48 19.25 21.94 0.63
N PHE A 49 18.03 22.46 0.55
CA PHE A 49 16.83 21.67 0.79
C PHE A 49 16.62 20.59 -0.27
N ASP A 50 16.80 20.91 -1.56
CA ASP A 50 16.77 19.92 -2.65
C ASP A 50 17.81 18.80 -2.45
N LEU A 51 19.03 19.17 -2.05
CA LEU A 51 20.08 18.20 -1.73
C LEU A 51 19.67 17.31 -0.54
N ALA A 52 19.11 17.90 0.52
CA ALA A 52 18.63 17.17 1.69
C ALA A 52 17.51 16.18 1.31
N ILE A 53 16.52 16.59 0.51
CA ILE A 53 15.49 15.69 -0.02
C ILE A 53 16.15 14.54 -0.78
N LYS A 54 17.05 14.83 -1.72
CA LYS A 54 17.72 13.79 -2.53
C LYS A 54 18.50 12.80 -1.66
N VAL A 55 19.15 13.26 -0.60
CA VAL A 55 19.86 12.39 0.35
C VAL A 55 18.87 11.51 1.12
N VAL A 56 17.78 12.09 1.63
CA VAL A 56 16.74 11.33 2.36
C VAL A 56 16.08 10.30 1.45
N VAL A 57 15.69 10.67 0.23
CA VAL A 57 15.10 9.76 -0.77
C VAL A 57 16.08 8.64 -1.10
N ARG A 58 17.34 8.93 -1.43
CA ARG A 58 18.35 7.90 -1.72
C ARG A 58 18.62 6.99 -0.52
N SER A 59 18.66 7.54 0.69
CA SER A 59 18.85 6.74 1.91
C SER A 59 17.67 5.79 2.13
N THR A 60 16.45 6.29 1.90
CA THR A 60 15.21 5.52 2.01
C THR A 60 15.12 4.45 0.93
N GLU A 61 15.51 4.77 -0.31
CA GLU A 61 15.59 3.79 -1.40
C GLU A 61 16.62 2.69 -1.10
N ARG A 62 17.78 3.06 -0.55
CA ARG A 62 18.81 2.08 -0.15
C ARG A 62 18.34 1.18 0.99
N SER A 63 17.63 1.70 1.98
CA SER A 63 17.11 0.88 3.07
C SER A 63 15.96 -0.02 2.61
N LEU A 64 15.13 0.44 1.66
CA LEU A 64 14.02 -0.34 1.13
C LEU A 64 14.41 -1.30 -0.01
N ALA A 65 15.57 -1.13 -0.64
CA ALA A 65 15.99 -1.95 -1.78
C ALA A 65 16.10 -3.45 -1.44
N PRO A 66 16.72 -3.87 -0.31
CA PRO A 66 16.76 -5.29 0.07
C PRO A 66 15.36 -5.88 0.30
N PHE A 67 14.49 -5.13 0.98
CA PHE A 67 13.10 -5.54 1.20
C PHE A 67 12.35 -5.69 -0.12
N LYS A 68 12.46 -4.71 -1.02
CA LYS A 68 11.84 -4.74 -2.35
C LYS A 68 12.33 -5.92 -3.17
N GLN A 69 13.63 -6.17 -3.20
CA GLN A 69 14.20 -7.32 -3.91
C GLN A 69 13.68 -8.64 -3.35
N ARG A 70 13.59 -8.76 -2.01
CA ARG A 70 13.02 -9.94 -1.37
C ARG A 70 11.54 -10.11 -1.69
N TYR A 71 10.75 -9.05 -1.58
CA TYR A 71 9.33 -9.01 -1.97
C TYR A 71 9.14 -9.46 -3.42
N ASP A 72 9.88 -8.88 -4.36
CA ASP A 72 9.79 -9.19 -5.79
C ASP A 72 10.16 -10.65 -6.06
N SER A 73 11.19 -11.18 -5.37
CA SER A 73 11.58 -12.59 -5.50
C SER A 73 10.52 -13.57 -4.99
N VAL A 74 9.89 -13.27 -3.84
CA VAL A 74 8.82 -14.09 -3.26
C VAL A 74 7.58 -14.01 -4.13
N LYS A 75 7.20 -12.80 -4.58
CA LYS A 75 6.07 -12.60 -5.49
C LYS A 75 6.25 -13.37 -6.79
N ALA A 76 7.43 -13.31 -7.42
CA ALA A 76 7.71 -14.08 -8.63
C ALA A 76 7.60 -15.60 -8.41
N ARG A 77 8.16 -16.11 -7.30
CA ARG A 77 8.07 -17.53 -6.92
C ARG A 77 6.63 -17.98 -6.71
N ILE A 78 5.81 -17.19 -6.02
CA ILE A 78 4.40 -17.51 -5.75
C ILE A 78 3.58 -17.43 -7.03
N SER A 79 3.75 -16.38 -7.84
CA SER A 79 3.02 -16.21 -9.10
C SER A 79 3.29 -17.32 -10.13
N ALA A 80 4.43 -18.02 -10.03
CA ALA A 80 4.75 -19.17 -10.86
C ALA A 80 4.01 -20.46 -10.45
N LEU A 81 3.37 -20.49 -9.28
CA LEU A 81 2.61 -21.66 -8.83
C LEU A 81 1.37 -21.88 -9.72
N SER A 82 1.00 -23.15 -9.88
CA SER A 82 -0.31 -23.48 -10.43
C SER A 82 -1.41 -23.12 -9.43
N LEU A 83 -2.63 -22.87 -9.92
CA LEU A 83 -3.75 -22.51 -9.05
C LEU A 83 -4.06 -23.61 -8.02
N SER A 84 -4.00 -24.88 -8.41
CA SER A 84 -4.25 -26.02 -7.52
C SER A 84 -3.21 -26.11 -6.41
N GLU A 85 -1.93 -25.93 -6.74
CA GLU A 85 -0.84 -25.94 -5.76
C GLU A 85 -0.90 -24.72 -4.84
N ALA A 86 -1.19 -23.53 -5.39
CA ALA A 86 -1.39 -22.31 -4.59
C ALA A 86 -2.56 -22.49 -3.62
N LYS A 87 -3.70 -23.03 -4.07
CA LYS A 87 -4.88 -23.32 -3.24
C LYS A 87 -4.52 -24.28 -2.11
N ARG A 88 -3.86 -25.40 -2.42
CA ARG A 88 -3.45 -26.39 -1.41
C ARG A 88 -2.55 -25.76 -0.34
N ARG A 89 -1.50 -25.04 -0.75
CA ARG A 89 -0.57 -24.40 0.20
C ARG A 89 -1.23 -23.29 1.01
N ALA A 90 -2.08 -22.47 0.39
CA ALA A 90 -2.79 -21.41 1.07
C ALA A 90 -3.72 -21.97 2.15
N LEU A 91 -4.46 -23.04 1.84
CA LEU A 91 -5.34 -23.68 2.83
C LEU A 91 -4.55 -24.26 4.00
N THR A 92 -3.40 -24.90 3.76
CA THR A 92 -2.51 -25.35 4.84
C THR A 92 -1.97 -24.17 5.66
N LEU A 93 -1.61 -23.06 5.01
CA LEU A 93 -1.15 -21.85 5.68
C LEU A 93 -2.23 -21.24 6.59
N LEU A 94 -3.50 -21.31 6.20
CA LEU A 94 -4.62 -20.82 7.01
C LEU A 94 -4.91 -21.68 8.25
N GLU A 95 -4.31 -22.87 8.35
CA GLU A 95 -4.36 -23.70 9.57
C GLU A 95 -3.33 -23.24 10.61
N ASP A 96 -2.36 -22.40 10.22
CA ASP A 96 -1.39 -21.80 11.11
C ASP A 96 -2.00 -20.61 11.88
N GLY A 97 -2.52 -20.90 13.06
CA GLY A 97 -3.11 -19.91 13.98
C GLY A 97 -2.15 -18.84 14.49
N SER A 98 -0.83 -18.99 14.27
CA SER A 98 0.14 -17.92 14.57
C SER A 98 0.16 -16.83 13.50
N LYS A 99 -0.34 -17.13 12.30
CA LYS A 99 -0.36 -16.21 11.16
C LYS A 99 -1.76 -15.69 10.86
N PHE A 100 -2.76 -16.56 10.92
CA PHE A 100 -4.13 -16.23 10.54
C PHE A 100 -5.15 -16.68 11.58
N VAL A 101 -6.11 -15.80 11.87
CA VAL A 101 -7.34 -16.11 12.58
C VAL A 101 -8.44 -16.33 11.55
N CYS A 102 -8.98 -17.54 11.50
CA CYS A 102 -10.00 -17.92 10.53
C CYS A 102 -11.31 -18.30 11.23
N ILE A 103 -12.42 -17.68 10.82
CA ILE A 103 -13.77 -18.09 11.21
C ILE A 103 -14.37 -18.87 10.04
N ARG A 104 -14.68 -20.14 10.25
CA ARG A 104 -15.30 -21.00 9.22
C ARG A 104 -16.82 -20.96 9.34
N ARG A 105 -17.50 -20.80 8.20
CA ARG A 105 -18.95 -20.96 8.08
C ARG A 105 -19.26 -21.54 6.72
N ALA A 106 -19.73 -22.79 6.69
CA ALA A 106 -20.15 -23.43 5.46
C ALA A 106 -21.52 -22.88 5.05
N THR A 107 -21.53 -22.01 4.05
CA THR A 107 -22.80 -21.52 3.45
C THR A 107 -22.52 -21.18 2.00
N THR A 108 -23.09 -21.97 1.09
CA THR A 108 -23.00 -21.79 -0.37
C THR A 108 -24.09 -20.89 -0.93
N GLU A 109 -25.15 -20.63 -0.16
CA GLU A 109 -26.32 -19.84 -0.58
C GLU A 109 -26.30 -18.45 0.06
N ASP A 110 -25.30 -17.65 -0.31
CA ASP A 110 -25.23 -16.24 0.09
C ASP A 110 -25.33 -15.33 -1.13
N PRO A 111 -26.38 -14.48 -1.21
CA PRO A 111 -26.53 -13.49 -2.27
C PRO A 111 -25.32 -12.57 -2.45
N HIS A 112 -24.56 -12.31 -1.38
CA HIS A 112 -23.35 -11.49 -1.46
C HIS A 112 -22.24 -12.14 -2.30
N LEU A 113 -22.30 -13.45 -2.55
CA LEU A 113 -21.34 -14.16 -3.39
C LEU A 113 -21.68 -14.08 -4.89
N GLU A 114 -22.85 -13.54 -5.25
CA GLU A 114 -23.22 -13.32 -6.64
C GLU A 114 -22.25 -12.33 -7.31
N GLY A 115 -21.84 -12.61 -8.55
CA GLY A 115 -20.86 -11.81 -9.28
C GLY A 115 -19.38 -12.04 -8.92
N LEU A 116 -19.09 -12.76 -7.83
CA LEU A 116 -17.72 -13.17 -7.52
C LEU A 116 -17.24 -14.30 -8.45
N PRO A 117 -15.92 -14.34 -8.74
CA PRO A 117 -15.31 -15.45 -9.47
C PRO A 117 -15.32 -16.75 -8.63
N GLN A 118 -15.20 -17.90 -9.29
CA GLN A 118 -15.40 -19.21 -8.64
C GLN A 118 -14.40 -19.46 -7.50
N GLY A 119 -13.15 -19.04 -7.64
CA GLY A 119 -12.14 -19.20 -6.59
C GLY A 119 -12.49 -18.46 -5.30
N LEU A 120 -13.12 -17.28 -5.40
CA LEU A 120 -13.60 -16.53 -4.25
C LEU A 120 -14.90 -17.08 -3.68
N LYS A 121 -15.81 -17.57 -4.52
CA LYS A 121 -17.02 -18.29 -4.08
C LYS A 121 -16.66 -19.53 -3.27
N ASP A 122 -15.73 -20.34 -3.77
CA ASP A 122 -15.20 -21.51 -3.06
C ASP A 122 -14.57 -21.13 -1.72
N PHE A 123 -13.86 -20.00 -1.67
CA PHE A 123 -13.19 -19.51 -0.48
C PHE A 123 -14.20 -19.03 0.56
N PHE A 124 -15.05 -18.07 0.23
CA PHE A 124 -16.06 -17.53 1.15
C PHE A 124 -17.22 -18.50 1.44
N GLY A 125 -17.40 -19.53 0.61
CA GLY A 125 -18.29 -20.65 0.92
C GLY A 125 -17.81 -21.49 2.10
N GLN A 126 -16.52 -21.42 2.44
CA GLN A 126 -15.90 -22.13 3.57
C GLN A 126 -15.56 -21.20 4.74
N PHE A 127 -15.18 -19.95 4.46
CA PHE A 127 -14.72 -18.98 5.44
C PHE A 127 -15.70 -17.80 5.56
N GLU A 128 -16.10 -17.49 6.79
CA GLU A 128 -16.80 -16.25 7.12
C GLU A 128 -15.82 -15.07 7.13
N SER A 129 -14.67 -15.28 7.78
CA SER A 129 -13.57 -14.33 7.82
C SER A 129 -12.20 -15.01 7.88
N VAL A 130 -11.21 -14.33 7.33
CA VAL A 130 -9.78 -14.64 7.45
C VAL A 130 -9.05 -13.34 7.74
N GLU A 131 -8.34 -13.30 8.86
CA GLU A 131 -7.64 -12.12 9.34
C GLU A 131 -6.19 -12.48 9.66
N ALA A 132 -5.23 -11.67 9.23
CA ALA A 132 -3.86 -11.84 9.71
C ALA A 132 -3.79 -11.47 11.20
N VAL A 133 -2.98 -12.19 11.98
CA VAL A 133 -2.84 -11.97 13.44
C VAL A 133 -2.35 -10.55 13.77
N GLU A 134 -1.52 -9.95 12.92
CA GLU A 134 -1.08 -8.55 13.04
C GLU A 134 -2.18 -7.53 12.66
N GLY A 135 -3.38 -7.99 12.25
CA GLY A 135 -4.55 -7.18 11.97
C GLY A 135 -4.53 -6.41 10.64
N GLU A 136 -3.40 -6.46 9.92
CA GLU A 136 -3.21 -5.69 8.69
C GLU A 136 -4.05 -6.20 7.51
N LEU A 137 -4.35 -7.49 7.47
CA LEU A 137 -5.17 -8.11 6.43
C LEU A 137 -6.48 -8.61 7.01
N GLN A 138 -7.60 -8.22 6.40
CA GLN A 138 -8.92 -8.72 6.76
C GLN A 138 -9.72 -9.05 5.50
N LEU A 139 -10.15 -10.30 5.37
CA LEU A 139 -11.07 -10.77 4.34
C LEU A 139 -12.34 -11.23 5.05
N ARG A 140 -13.49 -10.62 4.76
CA ARG A 140 -14.75 -10.91 5.45
C ARG A 140 -15.90 -10.93 4.46
N ARG A 141 -16.84 -11.85 4.64
CA ARG A 141 -18.06 -11.88 3.83
C ARG A 141 -18.88 -10.61 3.94
N ALA A 142 -18.96 -10.03 5.15
CA ALA A 142 -19.66 -8.78 5.40
C ALA A 142 -19.04 -7.57 4.66
N ASP A 143 -17.79 -7.67 4.19
CA ASP A 143 -17.13 -6.63 3.40
C ASP A 143 -17.37 -6.79 1.89
N ILE A 144 -18.13 -7.80 1.46
CA ILE A 144 -18.43 -8.02 0.04
C ILE A 144 -19.48 -7.01 -0.44
N CYS A 145 -19.00 -5.95 -1.08
CA CYS A 145 -19.81 -4.86 -1.63
C CYS A 145 -19.03 -4.13 -2.72
N ASN A 146 -19.64 -3.12 -3.35
CA ASN A 146 -18.90 -2.27 -4.29
C ASN A 146 -17.78 -1.53 -3.56
N SER A 147 -16.61 -1.43 -4.21
CA SER A 147 -15.48 -0.68 -3.67
C SER A 147 -15.81 0.80 -3.49
N LYS A 148 -15.32 1.39 -2.39
CA LYS A 148 -15.49 2.83 -2.10
C LYS A 148 -14.62 3.69 -3.02
N PHE A 149 -13.50 3.15 -3.48
CA PHE A 149 -12.53 3.86 -4.31
C PHE A 149 -12.82 3.71 -5.81
N ASN A 150 -13.34 2.56 -6.25
CA ASN A 150 -13.73 2.37 -7.64
C ASN A 150 -14.98 1.45 -7.76
N PRO A 151 -16.15 1.99 -8.15
CA PRO A 151 -17.39 1.22 -8.29
C PRO A 151 -17.36 0.06 -9.29
N GLU A 152 -16.37 0.01 -10.21
CA GLU A 152 -16.18 -1.11 -11.15
C GLU A 152 -15.63 -2.37 -10.47
N PHE A 153 -15.18 -2.26 -9.21
CA PHE A 153 -14.63 -3.35 -8.45
C PHE A 153 -15.55 -3.77 -7.31
N ILE A 154 -15.48 -5.06 -6.97
CA ILE A 154 -16.11 -5.65 -5.79
C ILE A 154 -15.04 -5.71 -4.71
N ARG A 155 -15.27 -5.03 -3.59
CA ARG A 155 -14.47 -5.18 -2.37
C ARG A 155 -14.74 -6.55 -1.77
N VAL A 156 -13.69 -7.20 -1.30
CA VAL A 156 -13.74 -8.51 -0.62
C VAL A 156 -13.00 -8.50 0.71
N GLY A 157 -12.41 -7.36 1.08
CA GLY A 157 -11.67 -7.18 2.32
C GLY A 157 -10.97 -5.82 2.40
N ALA A 158 -10.02 -5.72 3.31
CA ALA A 158 -9.18 -4.55 3.51
C ALA A 158 -7.74 -4.94 3.90
N GLU A 159 -6.79 -4.12 3.46
CA GLU A 159 -5.40 -4.16 3.92
C GLU A 159 -5.13 -2.85 4.67
N SER A 160 -5.30 -2.82 6.00
CA SER A 160 -5.41 -1.62 6.86
C SER A 160 -6.64 -0.74 6.61
N ASP A 161 -6.84 0.29 7.44
CA ASP A 161 -7.97 1.25 7.35
C ASP A 161 -8.03 2.05 6.03
N PHE A 162 -6.93 2.04 5.26
CA PHE A 162 -6.78 2.91 4.09
C PHE A 162 -6.71 2.17 2.76
N ARG A 163 -6.79 0.83 2.74
CA ARG A 163 -6.75 0.07 1.49
C ARG A 163 -7.83 -0.97 1.42
N GLU A 164 -8.42 -1.10 0.24
CA GLU A 164 -9.41 -2.11 -0.06
C GLU A 164 -8.75 -3.26 -0.83
N ILE A 165 -9.16 -4.48 -0.51
CA ILE A 165 -8.83 -5.65 -1.30
C ILE A 165 -10.01 -5.90 -2.21
N VAL A 166 -9.76 -5.89 -3.50
CA VAL A 166 -10.81 -5.82 -4.50
C VAL A 166 -10.59 -6.81 -5.64
N VAL A 167 -11.66 -7.15 -6.33
CA VAL A 167 -11.67 -7.94 -7.56
C VAL A 167 -12.55 -7.30 -8.61
N ARG A 168 -12.26 -7.56 -9.88
CA ARG A 168 -13.20 -7.24 -10.94
C ARG A 168 -14.28 -8.32 -11.03
N PRO A 169 -15.51 -7.97 -11.40
CA PRO A 169 -16.56 -8.96 -11.64
C PRO A 169 -16.09 -10.04 -12.62
N ASN A 170 -16.26 -11.31 -12.23
CA ASN A 170 -15.86 -12.49 -13.01
C ASN A 170 -14.34 -12.65 -13.29
N GLU A 171 -13.45 -11.85 -12.70
CA GLU A 171 -12.00 -12.05 -12.79
C GLU A 171 -11.45 -12.63 -11.47
N GLU A 172 -10.55 -13.61 -11.55
CA GLU A 172 -9.92 -14.22 -10.37
C GLU A 172 -8.86 -13.33 -9.71
N SER A 173 -8.38 -12.30 -10.41
CA SER A 173 -7.26 -11.49 -9.95
C SER A 173 -7.65 -10.60 -8.75
N ILE A 174 -6.82 -10.63 -7.71
CA ILE A 174 -6.95 -9.76 -6.53
C ILE A 174 -6.09 -8.53 -6.71
N PHE A 175 -6.64 -7.38 -6.36
CA PHE A 175 -5.95 -6.09 -6.34
C PHE A 175 -6.05 -5.49 -4.94
N VAL A 176 -5.07 -4.66 -4.58
CA VAL A 176 -5.11 -3.83 -3.39
C VAL A 176 -5.06 -2.38 -3.85
N ILE A 177 -6.05 -1.59 -3.46
CA ILE A 177 -6.20 -0.19 -3.89
C ILE A 177 -6.34 0.73 -2.68
N ASP A 178 -5.81 1.94 -2.76
CA ASP A 178 -5.81 2.93 -1.67
C ASP A 178 -6.51 4.25 -2.03
N GLY A 179 -7.14 4.29 -3.21
CA GLY A 179 -7.88 5.44 -3.72
C GLY A 179 -7.00 6.54 -4.31
N SER A 180 -5.69 6.30 -4.45
CA SER A 180 -4.79 7.22 -5.14
C SER A 180 -4.96 7.14 -6.67
N GLU A 181 -4.78 8.26 -7.36
CA GLU A 181 -4.86 8.31 -8.84
C GLU A 181 -3.83 7.38 -9.53
N SER A 182 -2.71 7.08 -8.86
CA SER A 182 -1.70 6.14 -9.36
C SER A 182 -2.21 4.72 -9.51
N ASP A 183 -3.21 4.32 -8.72
CA ASP A 183 -3.75 2.97 -8.82
C ASP A 183 -4.37 2.77 -10.21
N LEU A 184 -5.11 3.74 -10.74
CA LEU A 184 -5.87 3.65 -12.00
C LEU A 184 -5.03 3.25 -13.24
N TYR A 185 -3.72 3.51 -13.24
CA TYR A 185 -2.83 3.28 -14.39
C TYR A 185 -1.88 2.08 -14.24
N ASP A 186 -1.58 1.64 -13.02
CA ASP A 186 -0.56 0.61 -12.74
C ASP A 186 -1.14 -0.75 -12.25
N TRP A 187 -2.45 -0.96 -12.35
CA TRP A 187 -3.15 -2.17 -11.90
C TRP A 187 -2.49 -3.51 -12.27
N PRO A 188 -1.94 -3.73 -13.49
CA PRO A 188 -1.33 -5.01 -13.84
C PRO A 188 -0.12 -5.38 -12.96
N ARG A 189 0.59 -4.37 -12.40
CA ARG A 189 1.79 -4.60 -11.59
C ARG A 189 1.46 -5.07 -10.18
N TYR A 190 0.30 -4.70 -9.65
CA TYR A 190 -0.12 -5.01 -8.28
C TYR A 190 -1.17 -6.12 -8.19
N ALA A 191 -1.54 -6.72 -9.34
CA ALA A 191 -2.45 -7.84 -9.39
C ALA A 191 -1.82 -9.14 -8.86
N HIS A 192 -2.60 -9.89 -8.08
CA HIS A 192 -2.31 -11.28 -7.70
C HIS A 192 -3.26 -12.20 -8.45
N ARG A 193 -2.75 -13.29 -9.02
CA ARG A 193 -3.49 -14.16 -9.94
C ARG A 193 -4.78 -14.76 -9.34
N SER A 194 -4.80 -15.01 -8.04
CA SER A 194 -5.99 -15.45 -7.30
C SER A 194 -5.86 -15.15 -5.81
N ILE A 195 -6.97 -15.31 -5.07
CA ILE A 195 -7.00 -15.15 -3.62
C ILE A 195 -5.95 -16.03 -2.90
N PHE A 196 -5.69 -17.22 -3.43
CA PHE A 196 -4.71 -18.13 -2.84
C PHE A 196 -3.26 -17.66 -3.05
N HIS A 197 -2.95 -17.06 -4.20
CA HIS A 197 -1.63 -16.45 -4.44
C HIS A 197 -1.43 -15.24 -3.54
N PHE A 198 -2.48 -14.44 -3.36
CA PHE A 198 -2.47 -13.29 -2.46
C PHE A 198 -2.21 -13.71 -1.01
N LEU A 199 -2.97 -14.68 -0.49
CA LEU A 199 -2.80 -15.20 0.88
C LEU A 199 -1.40 -15.77 1.13
N LEU A 200 -0.84 -16.52 0.18
CA LEU A 200 0.53 -17.04 0.30
C LEU A 200 1.56 -15.91 0.39
N LEU A 201 1.40 -14.85 -0.41
CA LEU A 201 2.31 -13.72 -0.36
C LEU A 201 2.21 -13.03 1.01
N GLN A 202 0.99 -12.79 1.50
CA GLN A 202 0.78 -12.18 2.81
C GLN A 202 1.40 -13.01 3.93
N GLY A 203 1.23 -14.34 3.90
CA GLY A 203 1.85 -15.23 4.88
C GLY A 203 3.38 -15.20 4.90
N GLU A 204 4.02 -15.01 3.75
CA GLU A 204 5.48 -14.87 3.66
C GLU A 204 5.94 -13.46 4.11
N LEU A 205 5.12 -12.43 3.94
CA LEU A 205 5.43 -11.08 4.43
C LEU A 205 5.38 -11.00 5.96
N LEU A 206 4.47 -11.72 6.59
CA LEU A 206 4.43 -11.85 8.06
C LEU A 206 5.73 -12.49 8.60
N ASP A 207 6.30 -13.47 7.89
CA ASP A 207 7.58 -14.09 8.26
C ASP A 207 8.79 -13.16 8.06
N ILE A 208 8.66 -12.15 7.21
CA ILE A 208 9.70 -11.14 6.99
C ILE A 208 9.67 -10.13 8.14
N LYS A 209 8.48 -9.65 8.51
CA LYS A 209 8.30 -8.65 9.58
C LYS A 209 8.72 -9.16 10.95
N THR A 210 8.42 -10.40 11.27
CA THR A 210 8.77 -11.02 12.57
C THR A 210 10.28 -11.25 12.77
N LYS A 211 11.10 -11.12 11.72
CA LYS A 211 12.55 -11.35 11.77
C LYS A 211 13.39 -10.06 11.82
N GLU A 212 12.76 -8.90 11.66
CA GLU A 212 13.38 -7.58 11.78
C GLU A 212 13.15 -7.01 13.19
#